data_AF-A0A426ZU86-F1
#
_entry.id   AF-A0A426ZU86-F1
#
_cell.length_a   1.000
_cell.length_b   1.000
_cell.length_c   1.000
_cell.angle_alpha   90.00
_cell.angle_beta   90.00
_cell.angle_gamma   90.00
#
_symmetry.space_group_name_H-M   'P 1'
#
loop_
_entity.id
_entity.type
_entity.pdbx_description
1 polymer ?
#
loop_
_entity_poly.entity_id
_entity_poly.type
_entity_poly.pdbx_seq_one_letter_code
_entity_poly.pdbx_strand_id
1 'polypeptide(L)'
;MMRSAPGIRLCLALFLIFSTLSIPSESAVSSIDLGSEWMKVAVVNLRPGQTPISIAINEMSKRKSPALVAFHGGNRFVGEEAAGIVARYPDKVYSLVRDMIGKSYKHAKDLANSLYLPYDFVEDTRGAAGIRVDDGVTVYTAEELLAMILGYGMSLAESHARVPVKDAVIAVPPYFGQAERRGVLQAAHLAGINVLSLINEHAGAALQYGFDKDFSNESRHVILYDMGSSSTYAALVYFSAYNTKEIGKTKSVNQFL
;
A
#
# COMPACT_ATOMS: atom_id res chain seq x y z
N MET A 1 46.15 -32.06 30.58
CA MET A 1 45.75 -30.74 31.13
C MET A 1 45.86 -29.71 30.01
N MET A 2 44.83 -29.60 29.16
CA MET A 2 44.84 -28.73 27.96
C MET A 2 44.56 -27.27 28.36
N ARG A 3 45.55 -26.39 28.16
CA ARG A 3 45.40 -24.94 28.33
C ARG A 3 44.56 -24.41 27.16
N SER A 4 43.31 -24.03 27.42
CA SER A 4 42.47 -23.37 26.42
C SER A 4 43.11 -22.06 25.96
N ALA A 5 43.29 -21.88 24.64
CA ALA A 5 43.93 -20.70 24.07
C ALA A 5 43.13 -19.42 24.40
N PRO A 6 43.78 -18.35 24.90
CA PRO A 6 43.09 -17.13 25.38
C PRO A 6 42.26 -16.42 24.31
N GLY A 7 42.61 -16.56 23.03
CA GLY A 7 41.86 -15.97 21.91
C GLY A 7 40.46 -16.57 21.71
N ILE A 8 40.27 -17.85 22.00
CA ILE A 8 38.97 -18.52 21.82
C ILE A 8 37.95 -18.02 22.85
N ARG A 9 38.41 -17.78 24.09
CA ARG A 9 37.55 -17.23 25.16
C ARG A 9 37.16 -15.78 24.89
N LEU A 10 38.06 -14.98 24.31
CA LEU A 10 37.77 -13.60 23.94
C LEU A 10 36.77 -13.53 22.77
N CYS A 11 36.92 -14.37 21.75
CA CYS A 11 35.96 -14.44 20.65
C CYS A 11 34.58 -14.93 21.10
N LEU A 12 34.51 -15.93 21.99
CA LEU A 12 33.25 -16.40 22.58
C LEU A 12 32.58 -15.32 23.43
N ALA A 13 33.35 -14.55 24.21
CA ALA A 13 32.81 -13.44 25.00
C ALA A 13 32.28 -12.31 24.11
N LEU A 14 33.01 -11.93 23.04
CA LEU A 14 32.55 -10.95 22.06
C LEU A 14 31.30 -11.41 21.31
N PHE A 15 31.23 -12.69 20.94
CA PHE A 15 30.05 -13.27 20.28
C PHE A 15 28.83 -13.29 21.20
N LEU A 16 29.01 -13.65 22.48
CA LEU A 16 27.95 -13.59 23.49
C LEU A 16 27.46 -12.16 23.70
N ILE A 17 28.36 -11.18 23.82
CA ILE A 17 28.00 -9.76 23.96
C ILE A 17 27.22 -9.27 22.74
N PHE A 18 27.67 -9.61 21.52
CA PHE A 18 26.96 -9.27 20.28
C PHE A 18 25.59 -9.95 20.18
N SER A 19 25.45 -11.19 20.66
CA SER A 19 24.16 -11.90 20.68
C SER A 19 23.17 -11.35 21.72
N THR A 20 23.65 -10.66 22.75
CA THR A 20 22.82 -10.01 23.78
C THR A 20 22.50 -8.54 23.49
N LEU A 21 23.12 -7.96 22.46
CA LEU A 21 22.72 -6.64 21.96
C LEU A 21 21.38 -6.79 21.23
N SER A 22 20.29 -6.62 21.97
CA SER A 22 18.96 -6.48 21.40
C SER A 22 18.95 -5.27 20.48
N ILE A 23 19.03 -5.50 19.17
CA ILE A 23 18.73 -4.46 18.18
C ILE A 23 17.21 -4.27 18.27
N PRO A 24 16.71 -3.09 18.73
CA PRO A 24 15.28 -2.85 18.67
C PRO A 24 14.83 -2.99 17.21
N SER A 25 13.81 -3.82 16.98
CA SER A 25 13.19 -3.96 15.67
C SER A 25 12.45 -2.66 15.35
N GLU A 26 13.12 -1.74 14.64
CA GLU A 26 12.55 -0.46 14.18
C GLU A 26 11.72 -0.62 12.89
N SER A 27 11.04 -1.75 12.69
CA SER A 27 10.18 -1.92 11.52
C SER A 27 8.92 -1.08 11.73
N ALA A 28 8.87 0.10 11.10
CA ALA A 28 7.65 0.86 11.01
C ALA A 28 6.68 0.14 10.07
N VAL A 29 5.39 0.22 10.38
CA VAL A 29 4.31 -0.32 9.54
C VAL A 29 3.76 0.82 8.69
N SER A 30 3.56 0.57 7.40
CA SER A 30 2.86 1.49 6.51
C SER A 30 1.43 1.05 6.21
N SER A 31 0.64 1.98 5.72
CA SER A 31 -0.64 1.72 5.09
C SER A 31 -0.66 2.37 3.71
N ILE A 32 -1.22 1.66 2.73
CA ILE A 32 -1.34 2.12 1.36
C ILE A 32 -2.82 2.21 1.02
N ASP A 33 -3.27 3.43 0.76
CA ASP A 33 -4.54 3.72 0.11
C ASP A 33 -4.32 3.61 -1.41
N LEU A 34 -4.68 2.45 -1.96
CA LEU A 34 -4.46 2.12 -3.37
C LEU A 34 -5.66 2.62 -4.20
N GLY A 35 -5.72 3.94 -4.37
CA GLY A 35 -6.67 4.56 -5.29
C GLY A 35 -6.34 4.26 -6.77
N SER A 36 -7.28 4.57 -7.65
CA SER A 36 -7.20 4.22 -9.07
C SER A 36 -6.38 5.21 -9.89
N GLU A 37 -6.46 6.50 -9.55
CA GLU A 37 -5.55 7.54 -10.07
C GLU A 37 -4.50 7.99 -9.05
N TRP A 38 -4.77 7.83 -7.77
CA TRP A 38 -3.96 8.41 -6.69
C TRP A 38 -3.64 7.36 -5.64
N MET A 39 -2.38 7.30 -5.25
CA MET A 39 -1.93 6.53 -4.10
C MET A 39 -1.64 7.47 -2.93
N LYS A 40 -2.03 7.07 -1.72
CA LYS A 40 -1.58 7.71 -0.49
C LYS A 40 -0.92 6.68 0.40
N VAL A 41 0.11 7.10 1.11
CA VAL A 41 0.86 6.25 2.02
C VAL A 41 0.88 6.91 3.38
N ALA A 42 0.53 6.18 4.43
CA ALA A 42 0.68 6.64 5.79
C ALA A 42 1.60 5.69 6.56
N VAL A 43 2.34 6.22 7.53
CA VAL A 43 3.31 5.49 8.34
C VAL A 43 3.00 5.67 9.81
N VAL A 44 3.20 4.60 10.57
CA VAL A 44 3.14 4.62 12.03
C VAL A 44 4.48 5.09 12.56
N ASN A 45 4.50 6.21 13.28
CA ASN A 45 5.72 6.77 13.84
C ASN A 45 6.03 6.08 15.17
N LEU A 46 7.24 5.49 15.26
CA LEU A 46 7.68 4.75 16.44
C LEU A 46 8.26 5.65 17.54
N ARG A 47 8.57 6.93 17.23
CA ARG A 47 9.29 7.82 18.15
C ARG A 47 8.31 8.57 19.08
N PRO A 48 8.56 8.58 20.40
CA PRO A 48 7.77 9.40 21.33
C PRO A 48 7.77 10.88 20.94
N GLY A 49 6.62 11.53 21.00
CA GLY A 49 6.45 12.95 20.68
C GLY A 49 6.15 13.27 19.21
N GLN A 50 6.15 12.28 18.31
CA GLN A 50 5.60 12.43 16.96
C GLN A 50 4.11 12.10 16.95
N THR A 51 3.37 12.64 15.97
CA THR A 51 1.99 12.21 15.71
C THR A 51 2.01 10.71 15.41
N PRO A 52 1.20 9.87 16.09
CA PRO A 52 1.29 8.41 15.97
C PRO A 52 1.20 7.89 14.53
N ILE A 53 0.42 8.57 13.68
CA ILE A 53 0.26 8.26 12.27
C ILE A 53 0.49 9.55 11.47
N SER A 54 1.34 9.49 10.45
CA SER A 54 1.54 10.59 9.50
C SER A 54 1.40 10.13 8.06
N ILE A 55 0.97 11.03 7.17
CA ILE A 55 0.93 10.76 5.73
C ILE A 55 2.31 11.08 5.16
N ALA A 56 2.89 10.10 4.46
CA ALA A 56 4.13 10.27 3.73
C ALA A 56 3.95 11.30 2.61
N ILE A 57 4.98 12.13 2.42
CA ILE A 57 5.01 13.13 1.35
C ILE A 57 5.89 12.62 0.22
N ASN A 58 5.52 12.96 -1.01
CA ASN A 58 6.34 12.68 -2.17
C ASN A 58 7.44 13.73 -2.37
N GLU A 59 8.26 13.53 -3.40
CA GLU A 59 9.38 14.38 -3.79
C GLU A 59 8.95 15.83 -4.07
N MET A 60 7.68 16.02 -4.45
CA MET A 60 7.04 17.31 -4.70
C MET A 60 6.33 17.88 -3.46
N SER A 61 6.58 17.31 -2.28
CA SER A 61 5.95 17.68 -0.99
C SER A 61 4.42 17.53 -0.97
N LYS A 62 3.84 16.69 -1.85
CA LYS A 62 2.40 16.40 -1.85
C LYS A 62 2.10 15.17 -1.00
N ARG A 63 0.89 15.12 -0.43
CA ARG A 63 0.36 14.02 0.42
C ARG A 63 -0.35 12.91 -0.37
N LYS A 64 -0.33 13.00 -1.70
CA LYS A 64 -0.85 12.00 -2.64
C LYS A 64 0.05 11.96 -3.86
N SER A 65 0.29 10.79 -4.40
CA SER A 65 1.07 10.60 -5.62
C SER A 65 0.21 9.98 -6.72
N PRO A 66 0.43 10.33 -8.00
CA PRO A 66 -0.25 9.66 -9.11
C PRO A 66 0.05 8.15 -9.11
N ALA A 67 -0.95 7.31 -9.34
CA ALA A 67 -0.80 5.87 -9.54
C ALA A 67 -0.44 5.57 -11.00
N LEU A 68 0.72 6.07 -11.42
CA LEU A 68 1.20 6.01 -12.80
C LEU A 68 2.55 5.32 -12.88
N VAL A 69 2.75 4.53 -13.94
CA VAL A 69 4.05 4.00 -14.35
C VAL A 69 4.31 4.42 -15.78
N ALA A 70 5.54 4.80 -16.11
CA ALA A 70 5.92 5.10 -17.47
C ALA A 70 7.26 4.49 -17.84
N PHE A 71 7.44 4.21 -19.13
CA PHE A 71 8.69 3.71 -19.69
C PHE A 71 9.12 4.62 -20.83
N HIS A 72 10.29 5.24 -20.72
CA HIS A 72 10.79 6.13 -21.77
C HIS A 72 12.31 6.19 -21.76
N GLY A 73 12.93 6.06 -22.95
CA GLY A 73 14.37 6.19 -23.10
C GLY A 73 15.18 5.18 -22.28
N GLY A 74 14.65 3.96 -22.11
CA GLY A 74 15.26 2.89 -21.30
C GLY A 74 15.09 3.04 -19.78
N ASN A 75 14.38 4.07 -19.31
CA ASN A 75 14.12 4.31 -17.90
C ASN A 75 12.66 4.03 -17.54
N ARG A 76 12.44 3.65 -16.28
CA ARG A 76 11.12 3.54 -15.67
C ARG A 76 10.88 4.74 -14.75
N PHE A 77 9.75 5.40 -14.93
CA PHE A 77 9.28 6.50 -14.11
C PHE A 77 8.01 6.07 -13.35
N VAL A 78 7.83 6.53 -12.13
CA VAL A 78 6.65 6.21 -11.32
C VAL A 78 6.16 7.49 -10.64
N GLY A 79 4.85 7.62 -10.43
CA GLY A 79 4.30 8.74 -9.69
C GLY A 79 4.41 10.07 -10.42
N GLU A 80 4.96 11.09 -9.76
CA GLU A 80 5.08 12.45 -10.30
C GLU A 80 5.97 12.50 -11.56
N GLU A 81 7.01 11.67 -11.63
CA GLU A 81 7.88 11.62 -12.82
C GLU A 81 7.13 11.07 -14.04
N ALA A 82 6.31 10.03 -13.86
CA ALA A 82 5.45 9.50 -14.92
C ALA A 82 4.38 10.53 -15.34
N ALA A 83 3.81 11.26 -14.36
CA ALA A 83 2.85 12.33 -14.64
C ALA A 83 3.47 13.47 -15.45
N GLY A 84 4.75 13.76 -15.27
CA GLY A 84 5.45 14.84 -15.98
C GLY A 84 5.55 14.64 -17.49
N ILE A 85 5.43 13.41 -17.98
CA ILE A 85 5.61 13.10 -19.41
C ILE A 85 4.31 12.73 -20.14
N VAL A 86 3.19 12.54 -19.42
CA VAL A 86 1.91 12.05 -20.00
C VAL A 86 1.38 12.94 -21.13
N ALA A 87 1.54 14.26 -21.01
CA ALA A 87 1.04 15.19 -22.03
C ALA A 87 1.81 15.10 -23.36
N ARG A 88 3.07 14.65 -23.32
CA ARG A 88 3.94 14.55 -24.49
C ARG A 88 3.97 13.12 -25.05
N TYR A 89 3.93 12.12 -24.17
CA TYR A 89 4.06 10.71 -24.51
C TYR A 89 2.95 9.87 -23.84
N PRO A 90 1.67 10.07 -24.20
CA PRO A 90 0.55 9.39 -23.55
C PRO A 90 0.56 7.86 -23.76
N ASP A 91 1.15 7.38 -24.85
CA ASP A 91 1.38 5.97 -25.19
C ASP A 91 2.43 5.27 -24.31
N LYS A 92 3.18 6.05 -23.53
CA LYS A 92 4.27 5.57 -22.67
C LYS A 92 3.91 5.59 -21.19
N VAL A 93 2.74 6.09 -20.82
CA VAL A 93 2.28 6.27 -19.44
C VAL A 93 1.04 5.43 -19.17
N TYR A 94 1.17 4.52 -18.22
CA TYR A 94 0.17 3.52 -17.86
C TYR A 94 -0.52 3.91 -16.55
N SER A 95 -1.83 4.08 -16.62
CA SER A 95 -2.74 4.46 -15.53
C SER A 95 -3.79 3.36 -15.34
N LEU A 96 -4.56 3.45 -14.24
CA LEU A 96 -5.66 2.53 -13.92
C LEU A 96 -5.25 1.05 -13.85
N VAL A 97 -3.96 0.78 -13.67
CA VAL A 97 -3.39 -0.58 -13.59
C VAL A 97 -4.11 -1.41 -12.52
N ARG A 98 -4.41 -0.80 -11.37
CA ARG A 98 -5.19 -1.40 -10.28
C ARG A 98 -6.51 -1.99 -10.75
N ASP A 99 -7.24 -1.27 -11.61
CA ASP A 99 -8.57 -1.65 -12.06
C ASP A 99 -8.54 -2.77 -13.12
N MET A 100 -7.35 -3.09 -13.64
CA MET A 100 -7.11 -4.21 -14.58
C MET A 100 -6.70 -5.51 -13.89
N ILE A 101 -6.35 -5.46 -12.60
CA ILE A 101 -5.90 -6.63 -11.82
C ILE A 101 -7.01 -7.68 -11.72
N GLY A 102 -6.66 -8.96 -11.94
CA GLY A 102 -7.63 -10.06 -11.83
C GLY A 102 -8.77 -10.01 -12.84
N LYS A 103 -8.68 -9.14 -13.87
CA LYS A 103 -9.66 -9.01 -14.94
C LYS A 103 -9.20 -9.75 -16.20
N SER A 104 -10.17 -10.11 -17.05
CA SER A 104 -9.89 -10.70 -18.35
C SER A 104 -9.28 -9.68 -19.31
N TYR A 105 -8.56 -10.18 -20.32
CA TYR A 105 -8.03 -9.38 -21.42
C TYR A 105 -9.10 -8.45 -22.03
N LYS A 106 -10.29 -9.01 -22.32
CA LYS A 106 -11.41 -8.26 -22.86
C LYS A 106 -11.83 -7.10 -21.96
N HIS A 107 -11.95 -7.34 -20.64
CA HIS A 107 -12.36 -6.30 -19.70
C HIS A 107 -11.33 -5.17 -19.62
N ALA A 108 -10.03 -5.49 -19.50
CA ALA A 108 -8.98 -4.48 -19.44
C ALA A 108 -8.93 -3.63 -20.73
N LYS A 109 -9.07 -4.27 -21.89
CA LYS A 109 -9.13 -3.60 -23.19
C LYS A 109 -10.37 -2.71 -23.33
N ASP A 110 -11.54 -3.19 -22.91
CA ASP A 110 -12.78 -2.41 -22.95
C ASP A 110 -12.69 -1.17 -22.04
N LEU A 111 -12.13 -1.32 -20.83
CA LEU A 111 -11.89 -0.22 -19.89
C LEU A 111 -10.99 0.84 -20.53
N ALA A 112 -9.84 0.44 -21.06
CA ALA A 112 -8.90 1.36 -21.71
C ALA A 112 -9.52 2.08 -22.91
N ASN A 113 -10.26 1.35 -23.76
CA ASN A 113 -10.96 1.93 -24.91
C ASN A 113 -12.01 2.97 -24.49
N SER A 114 -12.75 2.71 -23.41
CA SER A 114 -13.78 3.64 -22.91
C SER A 114 -13.19 4.98 -22.43
N LEU A 115 -11.90 4.99 -22.11
CA LEU A 115 -11.15 6.16 -21.64
C LEU A 115 -10.12 6.65 -22.66
N TYR A 116 -10.15 6.12 -23.88
CA TYR A 116 -9.21 6.45 -24.97
C TYR A 116 -7.73 6.29 -24.59
N LEU A 117 -7.42 5.30 -23.76
CA LEU A 117 -6.05 5.00 -23.34
C LEU A 117 -5.32 4.23 -24.46
N PRO A 118 -4.19 4.74 -24.99
CA PRO A 118 -3.50 4.17 -26.15
C PRO A 118 -2.60 2.98 -25.77
N TYR A 119 -3.14 1.99 -25.07
CA TYR A 119 -2.37 0.84 -24.59
C TYR A 119 -2.36 -0.31 -25.58
N ASP A 120 -1.18 -0.90 -25.79
CA ASP A 120 -1.01 -2.09 -26.62
C ASP A 120 -1.17 -3.36 -25.76
N PHE A 121 -2.41 -3.85 -25.70
CA PHE A 121 -2.75 -5.04 -24.92
C PHE A 121 -2.42 -6.34 -25.64
N VAL A 122 -1.82 -7.26 -24.89
CA VAL A 122 -1.55 -8.65 -25.28
C VAL A 122 -2.33 -9.57 -24.34
N GLU A 123 -2.93 -10.63 -24.87
CA GLU A 123 -3.60 -11.65 -24.06
C GLU A 123 -2.57 -12.70 -23.61
N ASP A 124 -2.51 -12.98 -22.31
CA ASP A 124 -1.64 -14.02 -21.75
C ASP A 124 -2.30 -15.41 -21.82
N THR A 125 -1.55 -16.45 -21.46
CA THR A 125 -2.05 -17.84 -21.47
C THR A 125 -3.18 -18.12 -20.48
N ARG A 126 -3.44 -17.21 -19.54
CA ARG A 126 -4.50 -17.28 -18.54
C ARG A 126 -5.75 -16.49 -18.98
N GLY A 127 -5.70 -15.83 -20.14
CA GLY A 127 -6.76 -14.94 -20.61
C GLY A 127 -6.78 -13.57 -19.90
N ALA A 128 -5.69 -13.20 -19.21
CA ALA A 128 -5.50 -11.91 -18.58
C ALA A 128 -4.77 -10.94 -19.53
N ALA A 129 -4.86 -9.64 -19.24
CA ALA A 129 -4.18 -8.61 -20.00
C ALA A 129 -2.72 -8.43 -19.55
N GLY A 130 -1.81 -8.45 -20.53
CA GLY A 130 -0.51 -7.82 -20.46
C GLY A 130 -0.48 -6.55 -21.32
N ILE A 131 0.43 -5.63 -21.02
CA ILE A 131 0.65 -4.39 -21.76
C ILE A 131 2.06 -4.41 -22.31
N ARG A 132 2.17 -4.27 -23.64
CA ARG A 132 3.46 -4.07 -24.31
C ARG A 132 3.91 -2.63 -24.12
N VAL A 133 5.15 -2.46 -23.68
CA VAL A 133 5.70 -1.13 -23.35
C VAL A 133 6.54 -0.53 -24.50
N ASP A 134 7.08 0.67 -24.26
CA ASP A 134 7.76 1.55 -25.25
C ASP A 134 8.82 0.85 -26.12
N ASP A 135 9.47 -0.21 -25.64
CA ASP A 135 10.49 -0.94 -26.41
C ASP A 135 9.90 -1.86 -27.50
N GLY A 136 8.57 -2.04 -27.54
CA GLY A 136 7.86 -2.89 -28.49
C GLY A 136 8.08 -4.40 -28.31
N VAL A 137 8.76 -4.81 -27.22
CA VAL A 137 9.13 -6.21 -26.99
C VAL A 137 8.69 -6.67 -25.61
N THR A 138 8.94 -5.85 -24.59
CA THR A 138 8.64 -6.17 -23.21
C THR A 138 7.14 -6.06 -22.96
N VAL A 139 6.58 -7.08 -22.31
CA VAL A 139 5.17 -7.12 -21.90
C VAL A 139 5.14 -7.25 -20.39
N TYR A 140 4.44 -6.33 -19.72
CA TYR A 140 4.18 -6.41 -18.29
C TYR A 140 2.73 -6.78 -18.03
N THR A 141 2.52 -7.64 -17.05
CA THR A 141 1.21 -7.90 -16.46
C THR A 141 0.74 -6.71 -15.62
N ALA A 142 -0.57 -6.63 -15.36
CA ALA A 142 -1.11 -5.64 -14.44
C ALA A 142 -0.47 -5.76 -13.04
N GLU A 143 -0.21 -6.99 -12.57
CA GLU A 143 0.44 -7.24 -11.29
C GLU A 143 1.86 -6.68 -11.21
N GLU A 144 2.66 -6.81 -12.29
CA GLU A 144 4.03 -6.26 -12.35
C GLU A 144 4.03 -4.74 -12.37
N LEU A 145 3.13 -4.13 -13.15
CA LEU A 145 2.99 -2.66 -13.17
C LEU A 145 2.50 -2.15 -11.81
N LEU A 146 1.56 -2.83 -11.16
CA LEU A 146 1.10 -2.47 -9.83
C LEU A 146 2.22 -2.64 -8.79
N ALA A 147 3.07 -3.66 -8.93
CA ALA A 147 4.22 -3.85 -8.06
C ALA A 147 5.19 -2.66 -8.11
N MET A 148 5.37 -2.04 -9.29
CA MET A 148 6.20 -0.85 -9.43
C MET A 148 5.59 0.36 -8.68
N ILE A 149 4.27 0.52 -8.73
CA ILE A 149 3.55 1.56 -7.98
C ILE A 149 3.65 1.30 -6.47
N LEU A 150 3.43 0.07 -6.02
CA LEU A 150 3.51 -0.31 -4.61
C LEU A 150 4.93 -0.15 -4.07
N GLY A 151 5.96 -0.55 -4.83
CA GLY A 151 7.36 -0.36 -4.49
C GLY A 151 7.73 1.11 -4.34
N TYR A 152 7.23 1.97 -5.24
CA TYR A 152 7.35 3.42 -5.07
C TYR A 152 6.67 3.90 -3.78
N GLY A 153 5.46 3.41 -3.47
CA GLY A 153 4.78 3.73 -2.21
C GLY A 153 5.59 3.39 -0.96
N MET A 154 6.26 2.23 -0.96
CA MET A 154 7.17 1.85 0.14
C MET A 154 8.38 2.76 0.23
N SER A 155 8.97 3.17 -0.91
CA SER A 155 10.08 4.13 -0.90
C SER A 155 9.71 5.49 -0.29
N LEU A 156 8.45 5.92 -0.47
CA LEU A 156 7.91 7.11 0.20
C LEU A 156 7.79 6.91 1.71
N ALA A 157 7.30 5.74 2.14
CA ALA A 157 7.21 5.39 3.56
C ALA A 157 8.59 5.39 4.23
N GLU A 158 9.57 4.74 3.62
CA GLU A 158 10.95 4.66 4.12
C GLU A 158 11.60 6.04 4.18
N SER A 159 11.43 6.85 3.13
CA SER A 159 11.95 8.22 3.09
C SER A 159 11.36 9.10 4.18
N HIS A 160 10.06 8.95 4.47
CA HIS A 160 9.37 9.71 5.50
C HIS A 160 9.76 9.26 6.91
N ALA A 161 9.76 7.95 7.17
CA ALA A 161 10.02 7.37 8.48
C ALA A 161 11.53 7.32 8.84
N ARG A 162 12.40 7.40 7.82
CA ARG A 162 13.87 7.25 7.92
C ARG A 162 14.31 5.93 8.55
N VAL A 163 13.48 4.90 8.39
CA VAL A 163 13.73 3.51 8.80
C VAL A 163 13.23 2.58 7.70
N PRO A 164 13.77 1.36 7.57
CA PRO A 164 13.23 0.37 6.65
C PRO A 164 11.76 0.05 6.97
N VAL A 165 10.94 -0.06 5.94
CA VAL A 165 9.51 -0.37 6.05
C VAL A 165 9.23 -1.56 5.15
N LYS A 166 8.88 -2.71 5.73
CA LYS A 166 8.55 -3.93 4.97
C LYS A 166 7.10 -4.36 5.14
N ASP A 167 6.51 -4.03 6.28
CA ASP A 167 5.17 -4.44 6.65
C ASP A 167 4.15 -3.38 6.24
N ALA A 168 3.12 -3.79 5.51
CA ALA A 168 2.08 -2.88 5.05
C ALA A 168 0.67 -3.46 5.18
N VAL A 169 -0.29 -2.58 5.46
CA VAL A 169 -1.72 -2.84 5.27
C VAL A 169 -2.14 -2.14 3.98
N ILE A 170 -2.83 -2.84 3.07
CA ILE A 170 -3.28 -2.25 1.80
C ILE A 170 -4.80 -2.13 1.83
N ALA A 171 -5.30 -0.93 1.62
CA ALA A 171 -6.72 -0.68 1.44
C ALA A 171 -7.12 -0.98 -0.02
N VAL A 172 -8.18 -1.77 -0.18
CA VAL A 172 -8.72 -2.17 -1.49
C VAL A 172 -10.22 -1.85 -1.58
N PRO A 173 -10.76 -1.65 -2.79
CA PRO A 173 -12.18 -1.40 -2.96
C PRO A 173 -13.04 -2.55 -2.43
N PRO A 174 -14.22 -2.27 -1.87
CA PRO A 174 -15.07 -3.30 -1.26
C PRO A 174 -15.62 -4.30 -2.28
N TYR A 175 -15.75 -3.88 -3.54
CA TYR A 175 -16.20 -4.72 -4.66
C TYR A 175 -15.09 -5.60 -5.25
N PHE A 176 -13.85 -5.53 -4.73
CA PHE A 176 -12.79 -6.45 -5.15
C PHE A 176 -13.10 -7.87 -4.68
N GLY A 177 -13.25 -8.77 -5.64
CA GLY A 177 -13.43 -10.20 -5.44
C GLY A 177 -12.11 -10.90 -5.12
N GLN A 178 -12.17 -12.23 -5.14
CA GLN A 178 -11.02 -13.07 -4.79
C GLN A 178 -9.89 -12.97 -5.81
N ALA A 179 -10.20 -12.81 -7.11
CA ALA A 179 -9.20 -12.70 -8.15
C ALA A 179 -8.41 -11.40 -8.01
N GLU A 180 -9.09 -10.28 -7.83
CA GLU A 180 -8.48 -8.95 -7.69
C GLU A 180 -7.60 -8.89 -6.43
N ARG A 181 -8.10 -9.39 -5.29
CA ARG A 181 -7.35 -9.43 -4.03
C ARG A 181 -6.08 -10.29 -4.13
N ARG A 182 -6.14 -11.45 -4.81
CA ARG A 182 -4.95 -12.28 -5.06
C ARG A 182 -3.95 -11.57 -5.95
N GLY A 183 -4.42 -10.86 -6.98
CA GLY A 183 -3.53 -10.07 -7.85
C GLY A 183 -2.84 -8.92 -7.11
N VAL A 184 -3.54 -8.23 -6.19
CA VAL A 184 -2.91 -7.23 -5.31
C VAL A 184 -1.85 -7.86 -4.40
N LEU A 185 -2.13 -9.03 -3.80
CA LEU A 185 -1.13 -9.75 -3.00
C LEU A 185 0.08 -10.18 -3.82
N GLN A 186 -0.13 -10.63 -5.07
CA GLN A 186 0.95 -10.98 -5.99
C GLN A 186 1.79 -9.75 -6.33
N ALA A 187 1.17 -8.61 -6.65
CA ALA A 187 1.87 -7.35 -6.90
C ALA A 187 2.68 -6.90 -5.67
N ALA A 188 2.10 -7.01 -4.48
CA ALA A 188 2.79 -6.68 -3.23
C ALA A 188 3.99 -7.61 -2.97
N HIS A 189 3.85 -8.91 -3.24
CA HIS A 189 4.95 -9.86 -3.15
C HIS A 189 6.08 -9.52 -4.13
N LEU A 190 5.76 -9.18 -5.39
CA LEU A 190 6.74 -8.71 -6.37
C LEU A 190 7.45 -7.42 -5.95
N ALA A 191 6.75 -6.55 -5.21
CA ALA A 191 7.32 -5.33 -4.63
C ALA A 191 8.13 -5.59 -3.34
N GLY A 192 8.20 -6.83 -2.85
CA GLY A 192 8.92 -7.17 -1.61
C GLY A 192 8.20 -6.76 -0.32
N ILE A 193 6.88 -6.57 -0.38
CA ILE A 193 6.05 -6.09 0.74
C ILE A 193 5.47 -7.28 1.50
N ASN A 194 5.63 -7.28 2.82
CA ASN A 194 4.91 -8.18 3.70
C ASN A 194 3.52 -7.60 4.00
N VAL A 195 2.49 -8.13 3.34
CA VAL A 195 1.11 -7.65 3.52
C VAL A 195 0.52 -8.25 4.79
N LEU A 196 0.34 -7.40 5.81
CA LEU A 196 -0.27 -7.81 7.08
C LEU A 196 -1.77 -8.09 6.92
N SER A 197 -2.45 -7.26 6.14
CA SER A 197 -3.87 -7.42 5.85
C SER A 197 -4.28 -6.61 4.61
N LEU A 198 -5.25 -7.14 3.86
CA LEU A 198 -6.03 -6.35 2.91
C LEU A 198 -7.32 -5.90 3.60
N ILE A 199 -7.50 -4.60 3.78
CA ILE A 199 -8.71 -4.02 4.37
C ILE A 199 -9.56 -3.37 3.29
N ASN A 200 -10.86 -3.25 3.53
CA ASN A 200 -11.69 -2.42 2.68
C ASN A 200 -11.39 -0.94 2.93
N GLU A 201 -11.37 -0.12 1.88
CA GLU A 201 -11.17 1.33 1.97
C GLU A 201 -12.06 2.00 3.03
N HIS A 202 -13.37 1.70 3.01
CA HIS A 202 -14.30 2.23 4.01
C HIS A 202 -14.02 1.79 5.45
N ALA A 203 -13.36 0.64 5.67
CA ALA A 203 -13.00 0.21 7.02
C ALA A 203 -11.90 1.12 7.61
N GLY A 204 -10.98 1.62 6.78
CA GLY A 204 -10.01 2.62 7.18
C GLY A 204 -10.67 3.97 7.53
N ALA A 205 -11.62 4.40 6.71
CA ALA A 205 -12.42 5.61 6.99
C ALA A 205 -13.27 5.46 8.26
N ALA A 206 -13.87 4.28 8.47
CA ALA A 206 -14.62 3.96 9.68
C ALA A 206 -13.72 3.99 10.92
N LEU A 207 -12.51 3.41 10.84
CA LEU A 207 -11.55 3.42 11.92
C LEU A 207 -11.17 4.86 12.31
N GLN A 208 -10.87 5.72 11.33
CA GLN A 208 -10.54 7.12 11.58
C GLN A 208 -11.73 7.86 12.24
N TYR A 209 -12.94 7.68 11.71
CA TYR A 209 -14.15 8.26 12.30
C TYR A 209 -14.39 7.76 13.73
N GLY A 210 -14.08 6.49 13.98
CA GLY A 210 -14.12 5.84 15.29
C GLY A 210 -13.16 6.45 16.30
N PHE A 211 -11.99 6.92 15.87
CA PHE A 211 -11.05 7.64 16.74
C PHE A 211 -11.47 9.08 17.02
N ASP A 212 -12.05 9.76 16.03
CA ASP A 212 -12.38 11.18 16.12
C ASP A 212 -13.67 11.48 16.89
N LYS A 213 -14.51 10.46 17.14
CA LYS A 213 -15.83 10.59 17.78
C LYS A 213 -15.91 9.78 19.06
N ASP A 214 -16.74 10.24 19.99
CA ASP A 214 -17.06 9.51 21.22
C ASP A 214 -18.43 8.83 21.09
N PHE A 215 -18.47 7.52 21.31
CA PHE A 215 -19.68 6.69 21.29
C PHE A 215 -20.01 6.11 22.68
N SER A 216 -19.37 6.61 23.74
CA SER A 216 -19.57 6.15 25.12
C SER A 216 -21.03 6.21 25.60
N ASN A 217 -21.80 7.17 25.09
CA ASN A 217 -23.18 7.42 25.50
C ASN A 217 -24.22 7.12 24.40
N GLU A 218 -23.79 6.82 23.18
CA GLU A 218 -24.71 6.64 22.05
C GLU A 218 -24.09 5.78 20.94
N SER A 219 -24.84 4.77 20.50
CA SER A 219 -24.57 4.05 19.26
C SER A 219 -25.28 4.70 18.08
N ARG A 220 -24.65 4.73 16.90
CA ARG A 220 -25.26 5.31 15.70
C ARG A 220 -24.84 4.57 14.43
N HIS A 221 -25.74 4.60 13.44
CA HIS A 221 -25.41 4.19 12.09
C HIS A 221 -24.90 5.41 11.32
N VAL A 222 -23.81 5.22 10.58
CA VAL A 222 -23.20 6.25 9.73
C VAL A 222 -23.05 5.68 8.33
N ILE A 223 -23.47 6.45 7.33
CA ILE A 223 -23.19 6.13 5.94
C ILE A 223 -21.87 6.80 5.56
N LEU A 224 -20.88 5.98 5.24
CA LEU A 224 -19.65 6.43 4.59
C LEU A 224 -19.89 6.39 3.09
N TYR A 225 -19.83 7.54 2.46
CA TYR A 225 -20.01 7.69 1.01
C TYR A 225 -18.66 8.03 0.38
N ASP A 226 -18.17 7.14 -0.47
CA ASP A 226 -16.90 7.29 -1.19
C ASP A 226 -17.20 7.51 -2.67
N MET A 227 -16.73 8.65 -3.20
CA MET A 227 -16.81 9.02 -4.60
C MET A 227 -15.40 9.35 -5.09
N GLY A 228 -14.74 8.32 -5.62
CA GLY A 228 -13.40 8.39 -6.17
C GLY A 228 -13.37 8.72 -7.66
N SER A 229 -12.20 8.55 -8.29
CA SER A 229 -12.00 8.81 -9.72
C SER A 229 -12.76 7.83 -10.62
N SER A 230 -12.78 6.55 -10.26
CA SER A 230 -13.32 5.46 -11.10
C SER A 230 -14.55 4.77 -10.54
N SER A 231 -14.90 5.00 -9.29
CA SER A 231 -16.02 4.32 -8.64
C SER A 231 -16.69 5.18 -7.58
N THR A 232 -17.91 4.78 -7.24
CA THR A 232 -18.70 5.38 -6.16
C THR A 232 -19.41 4.28 -5.42
N TYR A 233 -19.31 4.27 -4.10
CA TYR A 233 -20.01 3.31 -3.25
C TYR A 233 -20.37 3.92 -1.90
N ALA A 234 -21.30 3.28 -1.20
CA ALA A 234 -21.69 3.65 0.15
C ALA A 234 -21.58 2.44 1.07
N ALA A 235 -21.11 2.64 2.29
CA ALA A 235 -21.08 1.64 3.36
C ALA A 235 -21.87 2.16 4.56
N LEU A 236 -22.82 1.36 5.06
CA LEU A 236 -23.49 1.61 6.32
C LEU A 236 -22.68 0.96 7.44
N VAL A 237 -22.16 1.77 8.35
CA VAL A 237 -21.32 1.31 9.47
C VAL A 237 -22.03 1.61 10.78
N TYR A 238 -22.07 0.61 11.67
CA TYR A 238 -22.63 0.76 13.00
C TYR A 238 -21.53 1.06 14.00
N PHE A 239 -21.58 2.23 14.63
CA PHE A 239 -20.65 2.64 15.68
C PHE A 239 -21.28 2.46 17.06
N SER A 240 -20.52 1.91 18.00
CA SER A 240 -20.89 1.80 19.40
C SER A 240 -19.65 1.86 20.29
N ALA A 241 -19.84 1.82 21.61
CA ALA A 241 -18.74 1.64 22.55
C ALA A 241 -19.06 0.55 23.56
N TYR A 242 -18.02 -0.10 24.05
CA TYR A 242 -18.11 -1.06 25.15
C TYR A 242 -17.14 -0.66 26.27
N ASN A 243 -17.54 -0.96 27.51
CA ASN A 243 -16.73 -0.67 28.68
C ASN A 243 -15.77 -1.83 28.95
N THR A 244 -14.48 -1.54 29.05
CA THR A 244 -13.45 -2.48 29.48
C THR A 244 -12.78 -1.99 30.77
N LYS A 245 -12.20 -2.92 31.54
CA LYS A 245 -11.42 -2.60 32.74
C LYS A 245 -9.94 -2.59 32.40
N GLU A 246 -9.34 -1.40 32.41
CA GLU A 246 -7.90 -1.21 32.22
C GLU A 246 -7.30 -0.73 33.56
N ILE A 247 -6.47 -1.56 34.20
CA ILE A 247 -5.80 -1.27 35.50
C ILE A 247 -6.79 -0.76 36.56
N GLY A 248 -7.92 -1.46 36.74
CA GLY A 248 -8.92 -1.14 37.76
C GLY A 248 -9.82 0.06 37.47
N LYS A 249 -9.62 0.77 36.34
CA LYS A 249 -10.52 1.84 35.88
C LYS A 249 -11.38 1.35 34.73
N THR A 250 -12.66 1.71 34.75
CA THR A 250 -13.56 1.49 33.61
C THR A 250 -13.24 2.51 32.52
N LYS A 251 -12.98 2.02 31.31
CA LYS A 251 -12.71 2.83 30.13
C LYS A 251 -13.65 2.40 29.01
N SER A 252 -14.29 3.39 28.39
CA SER A 252 -15.12 3.17 27.20
C SER A 252 -14.21 3.04 25.97
N VAL A 253 -14.39 1.99 25.19
CA VAL A 253 -13.64 1.72 23.96
C VAL A 253 -14.61 1.68 22.79
N ASN A 254 -14.33 2.49 21.78
CA ASN A 254 -15.14 2.55 20.57
C ASN A 254 -14.95 1.28 19.73
N GLN A 255 -16.02 0.83 19.10
CA GLN A 255 -16.02 -0.28 18.14
C GLN A 255 -16.94 0.05 16.96
N PHE A 256 -16.70 -0.60 15.83
CA PHE A 256 -17.54 -0.48 14.65
C PHE A 256 -17.75 -1.85 13.97
N LEU A 257 -18.91 -2.01 13.34
CA LEU A 257 -19.32 -3.18 12.57
C LEU A 257 -19.80 -2.76 11.19
#